data_AF-A0A7G5FDS8-F1
#
_entry.id   AF-A0A7G5FDS8-F1
#
_cell.length_a   1.000
_cell.length_b   1.000
_cell.length_c   1.000
_cell.angle_alpha   90.00
_cell.angle_beta   90.00
_cell.angle_gamma   90.00
#
_symmetry.space_group_name_H-M   'P 1'
#
loop_
_entity.id
_entity.type
_entity.pdbx_description
1 polymer ?
#
loop_
_entity_poly.entity_id
_entity_poly.type
_entity_poly.pdbx_seq_one_letter_code
_entity_poly.pdbx_strand_id
1 'polypeptide(L)' 'MKPKIIDSDTGQELWTASECAEFSSTARGTFTSYAGRGRAPKPVAKLHGLTLWSSEDVKEWTQDRQKQKGN' A
#
# COMPACT_ATOMS: atom_id res chain seq x y z
N MET A 1 7.72 -19.97 0.09
CA MET A 1 7.29 -19.36 1.36
C MET A 1 7.15 -17.86 1.15
N LYS A 2 6.05 -17.22 1.59
CA LYS A 2 5.84 -15.75 1.50
C LYS A 2 5.47 -15.21 2.89
N PRO A 3 6.44 -14.70 3.69
CA PRO A 3 6.15 -14.12 5.00
C PRO A 3 5.28 -12.86 4.85
N LYS A 4 4.48 -12.56 5.88
CA LYS A 4 3.59 -11.39 5.94
C LYS A 4 3.81 -10.61 7.23
N ILE A 5 3.60 -9.31 7.16
CA ILE A 5 3.58 -8.44 8.34
C ILE A 5 2.12 -8.26 8.74
N ILE A 6 1.79 -8.72 9.94
CA ILE A 6 0.47 -8.58 10.54
C ILE A 6 0.62 -7.66 11.76
N ASP A 7 -0.20 -6.62 11.81
CA ASP A 7 -0.35 -5.81 13.01
C ASP A 7 -0.97 -6.65 14.13
N SER A 8 -0.31 -6.78 15.27
CA SER A 8 -0.74 -7.67 16.34
C SER A 8 -2.00 -7.21 17.07
N ASP A 9 -2.26 -5.90 17.08
CA ASP A 9 -3.36 -5.30 17.85
C ASP A 9 -4.67 -5.33 17.06
N THR A 10 -4.57 -5.12 15.75
CA THR A 10 -5.73 -5.04 14.83
C THR A 10 -5.91 -6.30 13.98
N GLY A 11 -4.89 -7.14 13.85
CA GLY A 11 -4.87 -8.27 12.93
C GLY A 11 -4.73 -7.87 11.45
N GLN A 12 -4.53 -6.59 11.17
CA GLN A 12 -4.49 -6.05 9.81
C GLN A 12 -3.19 -6.44 9.10
N GLU A 13 -3.31 -6.89 7.85
CA GLU A 13 -2.14 -7.13 7.00
C GLU A 13 -1.55 -5.79 6.54
N LEU A 14 -0.25 -5.62 6.80
CA LEU A 14 0.52 -4.45 6.42
C LEU A 14 1.47 -4.79 5.28
N TRP A 15 1.54 -3.88 4.31
CA TRP A 15 2.38 -4.02 3.13
C TRP A 15 3.54 -3.04 3.12
N THR A 16 4.68 -3.52 2.64
CA THR A 16 5.81 -2.67 2.27
C THR A 16 5.48 -1.84 1.03
N ALA A 17 6.29 -0.79 0.77
CA ALA A 17 6.17 0.00 -0.44
C ALA A 17 6.25 -0.85 -1.72
N SER A 18 7.03 -1.93 -1.70
CA SER A 18 7.19 -2.84 -2.85
C SER A 18 5.92 -3.66 -3.10
N GLU A 19 5.32 -4.21 -2.05
CA GLU A 19 4.05 -4.96 -2.16
C GLU A 19 2.89 -4.07 -2.60
N CYS A 20 2.81 -2.84 -2.08
CA CYS A 20 1.82 -1.88 -2.53
C CYS A 20 1.95 -1.57 -4.03
N ALA A 21 3.19 -1.39 -4.49
CA ALA A 21 3.49 -1.07 -5.88
C ALA A 21 3.19 -2.26 -6.81
N GLU A 22 3.56 -3.47 -6.40
CA GLU A 22 3.21 -4.72 -7.11
C GLU A 22 1.69 -4.85 -7.25
N PHE A 23 0.96 -4.74 -6.14
CA PHE A 23 -0.50 -4.88 -6.15
C PHE A 23 -1.17 -3.81 -7.02
N SER A 24 -0.73 -2.55 -6.91
CA SER A 24 -1.35 -1.45 -7.63
C SER A 24 -0.85 -1.28 -9.07
N SER A 25 0.00 -2.18 -9.57
CA SER A 25 0.66 -2.06 -10.88
C SER A 25 1.36 -0.70 -11.08
N THR A 26 2.13 -0.26 -10.08
CA THR A 26 2.97 0.94 -10.15
C THR A 26 4.43 0.60 -9.85
N ALA A 27 5.35 1.50 -10.19
CA ALA A 27 6.73 1.37 -9.70
C ALA A 27 6.82 1.80 -8.22
N ARG A 28 7.70 1.15 -7.43
CA ARG A 28 7.89 1.46 -5.99
C ARG A 28 8.05 2.95 -5.71
N GLY A 29 8.96 3.62 -6.43
CA GLY A 29 9.22 5.05 -6.26
C GLY A 29 8.04 5.95 -6.67
N THR A 30 7.21 5.47 -7.61
CA THR A 30 5.97 6.15 -8.02
C THR A 30 4.90 6.03 -6.94
N PHE A 31 4.72 4.84 -6.36
CA PHE A 31 3.78 4.62 -5.26
C PHE A 31 4.13 5.51 -4.06
N THR A 32 5.38 5.49 -3.60
CA THR A 32 5.82 6.33 -2.47
C THR A 32 5.69 7.82 -2.79
N SER A 33 5.99 8.21 -4.03
CA SER A 33 5.77 9.57 -4.55
C SER A 33 4.30 9.99 -4.53
N TYR A 34 3.35 9.08 -4.79
CA TYR A 34 1.93 9.36 -4.68
C TYR A 34 1.48 9.47 -3.24
N ALA A 35 1.92 8.56 -2.36
CA ALA A 35 1.60 8.60 -0.93
C ALA A 35 2.08 9.92 -0.31
N GLY A 36 3.30 10.36 -0.61
CA GLY A 36 3.84 11.64 -0.15
C GLY A 36 3.11 12.87 -0.67
N ARG A 37 2.39 12.75 -1.80
CA ARG A 37 1.58 13.82 -2.41
C ARG A 37 0.08 13.69 -2.13
N GLY A 38 -0.33 12.75 -1.26
CA GLY A 38 -1.75 12.49 -0.96
C GLY A 38 -2.56 11.90 -2.12
N ARG A 39 -1.90 11.28 -3.12
CA ARG A 39 -2.52 10.63 -4.29
C ARG A 39 -2.63 9.11 -4.20
N ALA A 40 -2.11 8.55 -3.11
CA ALA A 40 -2.19 7.16 -2.69
C ALA A 40 -2.38 7.13 -1.16
N PRO A 41 -2.75 5.97 -0.57
CA PRO A 41 -2.90 5.85 0.87
C PRO A 41 -1.67 6.32 1.64
N LYS A 42 -1.91 6.90 2.83
CA LYS A 42 -0.85 7.31 3.73
C LYS A 42 -0.26 6.08 4.43
N PRO A 43 1.04 6.09 4.77
CA PRO A 43 1.60 5.01 5.58
C PRO A 43 0.99 5.01 6.98
N VAL A 44 0.80 3.82 7.53
CA VAL A 44 0.17 3.61 8.84
C VAL A 44 1.19 3.32 9.94
N ALA A 45 2.37 2.80 9.58
CA ALA A 45 3.41 2.46 10.55
C ALA A 45 4.83 2.57 9.97
N LYS A 46 5.81 2.63 10.88
CA LYS A 46 7.23 2.40 10.58
C LYS A 46 7.76 1.28 11.46
N LEU A 47 8.39 0.29 10.85
CA LEU A 47 8.93 -0.90 11.55
C LEU A 47 10.32 -1.22 11.01
N HIS A 48 11.36 -1.12 11.84
CA HIS A 48 12.75 -1.43 11.46
C HIS A 48 13.22 -0.80 10.13
N GLY A 49 12.87 0.47 9.89
CA GLY A 49 13.21 1.19 8.65
C GLY A 49 12.27 0.91 7.47
N LEU A 50 11.34 -0.04 7.59
CA LEU A 50 10.25 -0.20 6.65
C LEU A 50 9.16 0.82 6.95
N THR A 51 8.66 1.46 5.90
CA THR A 51 7.38 2.18 5.95
C THR A 51 6.30 1.20 5.50
N LEU A 52 5.19 1.15 6.22
CA LEU A 52 4.14 0.17 6.03
C LEU A 52 2.80 0.85 5.76
N TRP A 53 1.99 0.21 4.92
CA TRP A 53 0.64 0.66 4.54
C TRP A 53 -0.38 -0.41 4.89
N SER A 54 -1.60 0.01 5.19
CA SER A 54 -2.75 -0.91 5.24
C SER A 54 -2.92 -1.57 3.89
N SER A 55 -2.95 -2.91 3.87
CA SER A 55 -3.26 -3.63 2.63
C SER A 55 -4.69 -3.36 2.14
N GLU A 56 -5.62 -3.06 3.05
CA GLU A 56 -7.02 -2.78 2.74
C GLU A 56 -7.15 -1.43 2.02
N ASP A 57 -6.57 -0.37 2.58
CA ASP A 57 -6.59 0.96 1.97
C ASP A 57 -5.98 0.95 0.56
N VAL A 58 -4.91 0.16 0.36
CA VAL A 58 -4.26 0.02 -0.95
C VAL A 58 -5.13 -0.74 -1.94
N LYS A 59 -5.86 -1.77 -1.49
CA LYS A 59 -6.82 -2.51 -2.34
C LYS A 59 -7.95 -1.60 -2.78
N GLU A 60 -8.59 -0.89 -1.85
CA GLU A 60 -9.70 0.03 -2.13
C GLU A 60 -9.27 1.13 -3.10
N TRP A 61 -8.14 1.79 -2.81
CA TRP A 61 -7.59 2.83 -3.69
C TRP A 61 -7.27 2.31 -5.10
N THR A 62 -6.74 1.09 -5.21
CA THR A 62 -6.43 0.48 -6.52
C THR A 62 -7.70 0.17 -7.30
N GLN A 63 -8.72 -0.37 -6.65
CA GLN A 63 -10.02 -0.66 -7.27
C GLN A 63 -10.68 0.62 -7.78
N ASP A 64 -10.68 1.70 -7.00
CA ASP A 64 -11.27 2.97 -7.43
C ASP A 64 -10.53 3.59 -8.61
N ARG A 65 -9.20 3.46 -8.65
CA ARG A 65 -8.40 3.86 -9.81
C ARG A 65 -8.71 3.05 -11.06
N GLN A 66 -8.95 1.75 -10.92
CA GLN A 66 -9.29 0.90 -12.06
C GLN A 66 -10.66 1.27 -12.63
N LYS A 67 -11.65 1.56 -11.77
CA LYS A 67 -12.97 2.05 -12.20
C LYS A 67 -12.87 3.35 -13.01
N GLN A 68 -12.03 4.29 -12.58
CA GLN A 68 -11.82 5.56 -13.28
C GLN A 68 -11.15 5.43 -14.64
N LYS A 69 -10.36 4.37 -14.88
CA LYS A 69 -9.70 4.12 -16.17
C LYS A 69 -10.58 3.40 -17.18
N GLY A 70 -11.67 2.76 -16.74
CA GLY A 70 -12.60 2.00 -17.58
C GLY A 70 -13.78 2.82 -18.10
N ASN A 71 -13.81 4.12 -17.82
CA ASN A 71 -14.80 5.09 -18.29
C ASN A 71 -14.11 6.17 -19.14
#